data_AF-A0A1B7V6A0-F1
#
_entry.id   AF-A0A1B7V6A0-F1
#
_cell.length_a   1.000
_cell.length_b   1.000
_cell.length_c   1.000
_cell.angle_alpha   90.00
_cell.angle_beta   90.00
_cell.angle_gamma   90.00
#
_symmetry.space_group_name_H-M   'P 1'
#
loop_
_entity.id
_entity.type
_entity.pdbx_description
1 polymer ?
#
loop_
_entity_poly.entity_id
_entity_poly.type
_entity_poly.pdbx_seq_one_letter_code
_entity_poly.pdbx_strand_id
1 'polypeptide(L)'
;MTTEPNDLAYPMYANLPQNIHSRGLTKRELFALEIFSGLIAVPETNPNALISTSVDLADKLIEQLNKTETITPRPPLESSGY
;
A
#
# COMPACT_ATOMS: atom_id res chain seq x y z
N MET A 1 -8.65 0.01 -9.09
CA MET A 1 -7.27 0.40 -9.46
C MET A 1 -6.47 -0.75 -8.91
N THR A 2 -6.13 -1.73 -9.75
CA THR A 2 -5.73 -3.08 -9.30
C THR A 2 -4.67 -3.02 -8.20
N THR A 3 -4.79 -3.78 -7.11
CA THR A 3 -3.76 -3.79 -6.04
C THR A 3 -2.72 -4.89 -6.29
N GLU A 4 -2.18 -4.95 -7.51
CA GLU A 4 -1.14 -5.92 -7.84
C GLU A 4 0.13 -5.64 -7.03
N PRO A 5 0.75 -6.65 -6.39
CA PRO A 5 1.89 -6.44 -5.48
C PRO A 5 3.08 -5.70 -6.11
N ASN A 6 3.34 -5.98 -7.39
CA ASN A 6 4.48 -5.43 -8.13
C ASN A 6 4.18 -4.08 -8.82
N ASP A 7 2.94 -3.61 -8.75
CA ASP A 7 2.62 -2.28 -9.24
C ASP A 7 3.26 -1.23 -8.35
N LEU A 8 3.70 -0.13 -8.96
CA LEU A 8 4.17 1.02 -8.20
C LEU A 8 3.05 1.60 -7.33
N ALA A 9 3.39 1.94 -6.09
CA ALA A 9 2.47 2.61 -5.18
C ALA A 9 2.23 4.07 -5.60
N TYR A 10 3.27 4.71 -6.15
CA TYR A 10 3.22 6.07 -6.70
C TYR A 10 3.92 6.11 -8.07
N PRO A 11 3.43 6.93 -9.04
CA PRO A 11 4.08 7.10 -10.34
C PRO A 11 5.52 7.63 -10.19
N MET A 12 6.46 7.14 -11.02
CA MET A 12 7.86 7.60 -11.00
C MET A 12 8.08 9.04 -11.53
N TYR A 13 7.11 9.62 -12.25
CA TYR A 13 7.20 10.94 -12.89
C TYR A 13 5.80 11.61 -12.84
N ALA A 14 5.57 12.92 -12.63
CA ALA A 14 6.40 14.10 -12.40
C ALA A 14 5.55 15.14 -11.62
N ASN A 15 6.20 16.08 -10.93
CA ASN A 15 5.60 17.25 -10.20
C ASN A 15 5.00 17.02 -8.81
N LEU A 16 5.33 15.92 -8.13
CA LEU A 16 5.04 15.82 -6.70
C LEU A 16 6.18 16.46 -5.87
N PRO A 17 5.90 17.05 -4.70
CA PRO A 17 6.92 17.66 -3.84
C PRO A 17 8.05 16.66 -3.55
N GLN A 18 9.30 17.15 -3.51
CA GLN A 18 10.52 16.34 -3.42
C GLN A 18 10.65 15.46 -2.16
N ASN A 19 9.71 15.54 -1.22
CA ASN A 19 9.79 14.87 0.08
C ASN A 19 9.00 13.56 0.19
N ILE A 20 8.57 12.96 -0.93
CA ILE A 20 7.90 11.65 -0.87
C ILE A 20 8.98 10.56 -0.84
N HIS A 21 9.34 10.10 0.35
CA HIS A 21 10.32 9.01 0.58
C HIS A 21 9.91 7.67 -0.05
N SER A 22 8.67 7.56 -0.52
CA SER A 22 8.04 6.35 -1.06
C SER A 22 8.09 6.22 -2.59
N ARG A 23 8.85 7.08 -3.28
CA ARG A 23 8.94 7.06 -4.75
C ARG A 23 9.59 5.77 -5.24
N GLY A 24 9.02 5.19 -6.30
CA GLY A 24 9.56 3.99 -6.94
C GLY A 24 9.32 2.70 -6.15
N LEU A 25 8.71 2.77 -4.96
CA LEU A 25 8.29 1.58 -4.22
C LEU A 25 7.09 0.93 -4.91
N THR A 26 7.10 -0.40 -4.93
CA THR A 26 5.93 -1.21 -5.21
C THR A 26 4.90 -1.05 -4.08
N LYS A 27 3.63 -1.38 -4.37
CA LYS A 27 2.54 -1.38 -3.36
C LYS A 27 2.89 -2.27 -2.18
N ARG A 28 3.48 -3.44 -2.46
CA ARG A 28 3.96 -4.37 -1.43
C ARG A 28 5.01 -3.72 -0.52
N GLU A 29 6.01 -3.07 -1.09
CA GLU A 29 7.08 -2.41 -0.33
C GLU A 29 6.56 -1.23 0.48
N LEU A 30 5.63 -0.45 -0.07
CA LEU A 30 5.00 0.64 0.66
C LEU A 30 4.22 0.11 1.87
N PHE A 31 3.37 -0.90 1.68
CA PHE A 31 2.62 -1.50 2.80
C PHE A 31 3.56 -2.08 3.85
N ALA A 32 4.61 -2.79 3.44
CA ALA A 32 5.59 -3.32 4.36
C ALA A 32 6.30 -2.21 5.16
N LEU A 33 6.64 -1.08 4.53
CA LEU A 33 7.27 0.06 5.20
C LEU A 33 6.35 0.72 6.24
N GLU A 34 5.08 0.95 5.90
CA GLU A 34 4.10 1.55 6.81
C GLU A 34 3.82 0.64 8.02
N ILE A 35 3.69 -0.67 7.79
CA ILE A 35 3.51 -1.66 8.85
C ILE A 35 4.74 -1.72 9.75
N PHE A 36 5.93 -1.79 9.16
CA PHE A 36 7.18 -1.80 9.91
C PHE A 36 7.34 -0.55 10.79
N SER A 37 6.98 0.61 10.25
CA SER A 37 6.99 1.89 10.98
C SER A 37 6.00 1.90 12.16
N GLY A 38 4.86 1.21 12.04
CA GLY A 38 3.92 1.03 13.15
C GLY A 38 4.41 0.03 14.20
N LEU A 39 5.13 -1.01 13.80
CA LEU A 39 5.61 -2.07 14.70
C LEU A 39 6.87 -1.70 15.47
N ILE A 40 7.73 -0.82 14.94
CA ILE A 40 8.98 -0.42 15.59
C ILE A 40 8.76 0.36 16.91
N ALA A 41 7.52 0.77 17.19
CA ALA A 41 7.11 1.36 18.47
C ALA A 41 7.12 0.36 19.65
N VAL A 42 7.36 -0.94 19.41
CA VAL A 42 7.42 -1.99 20.44
C VAL A 42 8.88 -2.29 20.81
N PRO A 43 9.37 -1.85 21.99
CA PRO A 43 10.72 -2.16 22.45
C PRO A 43 10.90 -3.68 22.61
N GLU A 44 12.11 -4.17 22.36
CA GLU A 44 12.54 -5.58 22.53
C GLU A 44 12.15 -6.59 21.43
N THR A 45 11.55 -6.14 20.33
CA THR A 45 11.24 -7.06 19.22
C THR A 45 12.45 -7.25 18.31
N ASN A 46 12.82 -8.49 18.01
CA ASN A 46 13.91 -8.82 17.08
C ASN A 46 13.66 -8.14 15.70
N PRO A 47 14.58 -7.28 15.20
CA PRO A 47 14.40 -6.56 13.95
C PRO A 47 14.11 -7.46 12.74
N ASN A 48 14.71 -8.65 12.67
CA ASN A 48 14.46 -9.59 11.59
C ASN A 48 13.03 -10.16 11.64
N ALA A 49 12.50 -10.38 12.85
CA ALA A 49 11.12 -10.82 13.03
C ALA A 49 10.13 -9.72 12.62
N LEU A 50 10.44 -8.45 12.92
CA LEU A 50 9.65 -7.30 12.48
C LEU A 50 9.63 -7.16 10.95
N ILE A 51 10.77 -7.33 10.28
CA ILE A 51 10.85 -7.29 8.82
C ILE A 51 9.97 -8.38 8.21
N SER A 52 10.14 -9.64 8.63
CA SER A 52 9.33 -10.76 8.11
C SER A 52 7.84 -10.55 8.35
N THR A 53 7.47 -10.13 9.55
CA THR A 53 6.07 -9.86 9.92
C THR A 53 5.46 -8.77 9.05
N SER A 54 6.23 -7.70 8.78
CA SER A 54 5.73 -6.57 7.98
C SER A 54 5.47 -6.97 6.53
N VAL A 55 6.33 -7.81 5.97
CA VAL A 55 6.16 -8.36 4.62
C VAL A 55 4.95 -9.29 4.56
N ASP A 56 4.81 -10.21 5.51
CA ASP A 56 3.68 -11.15 5.56
C ASP A 56 2.33 -10.44 5.73
N LEU A 57 2.30 -9.37 6.54
CA LEU A 57 1.10 -8.56 6.71
C LEU A 57 0.78 -7.74 5.46
N ALA A 58 1.78 -7.20 4.76
CA ALA A 58 1.59 -6.52 3.49
C ALA A 58 0.93 -7.45 2.44
N ASP A 59 1.43 -8.69 2.33
CA ASP A 59 0.87 -9.68 1.40
C ASP A 59 -0.60 -10.01 1.74
N LYS A 60 -0.93 -10.21 3.02
CA LYS A 60 -2.30 -10.44 3.48
C LYS A 60 -3.23 -9.26 3.21
N LEU A 61 -2.76 -8.03 3.41
CA LEU A 61 -3.55 -6.83 3.13
C LEU A 61 -3.86 -6.71 1.63
N ILE A 62 -2.86 -6.91 0.78
CA ILE A 62 -3.05 -6.92 -0.67
C ILE A 62 -4.08 -7.99 -1.07
N GLU A 63 -3.96 -9.20 -0.53
CA GLU A 63 -4.91 -10.28 -0.82
C GLU A 63 -6.35 -9.90 -0.41
N GLN A 64 -6.54 -9.31 0.78
CA GLN A 64 -7.86 -8.86 1.26
C GLN A 64 -8.45 -7.71 0.42
N LEU A 65 -7.61 -6.75 0.00
CA LEU A 65 -8.05 -5.63 -0.83
C LEU A 65 -8.47 -6.10 -2.23
N ASN A 66 -7.70 -7.01 -2.84
CA ASN A 66 -8.05 -7.63 -4.12
C ASN A 66 -9.34 -8.46 -4.04
N LYS A 67 -9.65 -9.08 -2.89
CA LYS A 67 -10.94 -9.76 -2.67
C LYS A 67 -12.12 -8.80 -2.59
N THR A 68 -11.89 -7.53 -2.27
CA THR A 68 -12.94 -6.52 -2.13
C THR A 68 -13.30 -5.87 -3.47
N GLU A 69 -12.34 -5.78 -4.41
CA GLU A 69 -12.60 -5.22 -5.75
C GLU A 69 -13.59 -6.05 -6.60
N THR A 70 -13.89 -7.31 -6.25
CA THR A 70 -14.92 -8.11 -6.92
C THR A 70 -16.35 -7.81 -6.47
N ILE A 71 -16.55 -6.93 -5.47
CA ILE A 71 -17.88 -6.68 -4.87
C ILE A 71 -18.25 -5.19 -4.83
N THR A 72 -18.01 -4.39 -5.88
CA THR A 72 -18.87 -3.21 -6.16
C THR A 72 -18.63 -2.65 -7.57
N PRO A 73 -19.61 -2.71 -8.50
CA PRO A 73 -19.61 -1.78 -9.62
C PRO A 73 -19.84 -0.38 -9.02
N ARG A 74 -18.89 0.53 -9.23
CA ARG A 74 -19.08 1.95 -8.92
C ARG A 74 -20.31 2.43 -9.72
N PRO A 75 -21.38 2.93 -9.10
CA PRO A 75 -22.46 3.54 -9.88
C PRO A 75 -21.86 4.70 -10.69
N PRO A 76 -22.29 4.89 -11.95
CA PRO A 76 -21.77 5.97 -12.78
C PRO A 76 -21.99 7.30 -12.06
N LEU A 77 -20.98 8.17 -12.10
CA LEU A 77 -21.11 9.56 -11.68
C LEU A 77 -22.13 10.20 -12.61
N GLU A 78 -23.38 10.32 -12.18
CA GLU A 78 -24.35 11.14 -12.88
C GLU A 78 -23.81 12.57 -12.88
N SER A 79 -23.53 13.08 -14.08
CA SER A 79 -23.25 14.48 -14.32
C SER A 79 -24.47 15.28 -13.83
N SER A 80 -24.40 15.79 -12.61
CA SER A 80 -25.34 16.80 -12.14
C SER A 80 -25.01 18.09 -12.90
N GLY A 81 -25.62 18.25 -14.07
CA GLY A 81 -25.76 19.53 -14.72
C GLY A 81 -26.77 20.36 -13.95
N TYR A 82 -26.29 21.41 -13.30
CA TYR A 82 -27.03 22.64 -13.00
C TYR A 82 -26.04 23.80 -13.07
#